data_AF-A0A839S4P7-F1
#
_entry.id   AF-A0A839S4P7-F1
#
_cell.length_a   1.000
_cell.length_b   1.000
_cell.length_c   1.000
_cell.angle_alpha   90.00
_cell.angle_beta   90.00
_cell.angle_gamma   90.00
#
_symmetry.space_group_name_H-M   'P 1'
#
loop_
_entity.id
_entity.type
_entity.pdbx_description
1 polymer ?
#
loop_
_entity_poly.entity_id
_entity_poly.type
_entity_poly.pdbx_seq_one_letter_code
_entity_poly.pdbx_strand_id
1 'polypeptide(L)'
;MAQRALSEAGGPPLITDQDTTAIGLTAELLTALMRAGRQLATSYVVVAGADAMPNLCPLLMAAGIRDIGIWKQADAAVLPLAQAIQGADAVIDVRDRASSPHDSGIDGPSVVVAPNDPTCSIVAVPGLLRAVVDAANPRMDVGVYGACAHALVMATPADRCLPAPDLALTDSVAWATAQALKHDPGT
;
A
#
# COMPACT_ATOMS: atom_id res chain seq x y z
N MET A 1 7.79 11.05 12.19
CA MET A 1 8.59 11.44 13.38
C MET A 1 8.03 10.92 14.70
N ALA A 2 6.70 10.85 14.88
CA ALA A 2 6.09 10.33 16.10
C ALA A 2 6.49 8.88 16.45
N GLN A 3 6.47 7.96 15.49
CA GLN A 3 6.78 6.54 15.72
C GLN A 3 8.23 6.29 16.17
N ARG A 4 9.19 7.03 15.59
CA ARG A 4 10.61 6.90 15.97
C ARG A 4 10.85 7.33 17.41
N ALA A 5 10.27 8.46 17.82
CA ALA A 5 10.33 8.94 19.19
C ALA A 5 9.62 8.02 20.20
N LEU A 6 8.51 7.40 19.80
CA LEU A 6 7.76 6.47 20.65
C LEU A 6 8.52 5.14 20.84
N SER A 7 9.10 4.59 19.77
CA SER A 7 9.96 3.41 19.82
C SER A 7 11.24 3.65 20.63
N GLU A 8 11.86 4.82 20.49
CA GLU A 8 13.04 5.22 21.28
C GLU A 8 12.72 5.38 22.77
N ALA A 9 11.46 5.68 23.12
CA ALA A 9 10.98 5.76 24.50
C ALA A 9 10.46 4.42 25.08
N GLY A 10 10.51 3.32 24.30
CA GLY A 10 9.95 2.02 24.71
C GLY A 10 8.42 2.00 24.79
N GLY A 11 7.76 2.92 24.07
CA GLY A 11 6.30 2.96 23.99
C GLY A 11 5.71 1.83 23.14
N PRO A 12 4.39 1.61 23.24
CA PRO A 12 3.72 0.59 22.43
C PRO A 12 3.84 0.92 20.93
N PRO A 13 3.81 -0.10 20.05
CA PRO A 13 3.86 0.11 18.61
C PRO A 13 2.65 0.94 18.14
N LEU A 14 2.91 2.06 17.45
CA LEU A 14 1.85 2.82 16.79
C LEU A 14 1.58 2.21 15.41
N ILE A 15 0.30 1.91 15.15
CA ILE A 15 -0.21 1.54 13.83
C ILE A 15 -1.27 2.59 13.50
N THR A 16 -1.09 3.31 12.40
CA THR A 16 -2.02 4.34 11.98
C THR A 16 -2.92 3.85 10.86
N ASP A 17 -4.09 4.49 10.70
CA ASP A 17 -4.97 4.24 9.56
C ASP A 17 -4.27 4.48 8.21
N GLN A 18 -3.29 5.39 8.18
CA GLN A 18 -2.47 5.64 7.00
C GLN A 18 -1.58 4.43 6.67
N ASP A 19 -1.01 3.76 7.68
CA ASP A 19 -0.18 2.57 7.46
C ASP A 19 -1.03 1.41 6.94
N THR A 20 -2.21 1.18 7.51
CA THR A 20 -3.09 0.08 7.09
C THR A 20 -3.69 0.34 5.71
N THR A 21 -4.04 1.59 5.41
CA THR A 21 -4.45 2.01 4.07
C THR A 21 -3.31 1.84 3.06
N ALA A 22 -2.06 2.16 3.43
CA ALA A 22 -0.91 1.95 2.55
C ALA A 22 -0.71 0.46 2.21
N ILE A 23 -0.89 -0.42 3.20
CA ILE A 23 -0.83 -1.88 3.01
C ILE A 23 -1.91 -2.32 2.01
N GLY A 24 -3.16 -1.88 2.22
CA GLY A 24 -4.29 -2.20 1.34
C GLY A 24 -4.07 -1.72 -0.09
N LEU A 25 -3.76 -0.43 -0.28
CA LEU A 25 -3.49 0.15 -1.61
C LEU A 25 -2.33 -0.54 -2.32
N THR A 26 -1.28 -0.88 -1.57
CA THR A 26 -0.14 -1.63 -2.14
C THR A 26 -0.61 -3.00 -2.61
N ALA A 27 -1.31 -3.77 -1.78
CA ALA A 27 -1.81 -5.09 -2.17
C ALA A 27 -2.75 -5.04 -3.38
N GLU A 28 -3.63 -4.04 -3.43
CA GLU A 28 -4.57 -3.83 -4.53
C GLU A 28 -3.82 -3.52 -5.83
N LEU A 29 -2.85 -2.61 -5.79
CA LEU A 29 -1.99 -2.28 -6.93
C LEU A 29 -1.23 -3.50 -7.44
N LEU A 30 -0.55 -4.23 -6.54
CA LEU A 30 0.25 -5.40 -6.91
C LEU A 30 -0.64 -6.44 -7.60
N THR A 31 -1.81 -6.72 -7.03
CA THR A 31 -2.80 -7.64 -7.59
C THR A 31 -3.25 -7.19 -8.98
N ALA A 32 -3.56 -5.91 -9.16
CA ALA A 32 -4.02 -5.37 -10.44
C ALA A 32 -2.92 -5.42 -11.52
N LEU A 33 -1.68 -5.06 -11.19
CA LEU A 33 -0.54 -5.14 -12.11
C LEU A 33 -0.26 -6.59 -12.53
N MET A 34 -0.22 -7.51 -11.58
CA MET A 34 0.00 -8.94 -11.86
C MET A 34 -1.08 -9.52 -12.77
N ARG A 35 -2.35 -9.12 -12.58
CA ARG A 35 -3.48 -9.54 -13.44
C ARG A 35 -3.41 -8.97 -14.83
N ALA A 36 -2.95 -7.72 -14.95
CA ALA A 36 -2.67 -7.11 -16.24
C ALA A 36 -1.43 -7.72 -16.94
N GLY A 37 -0.79 -8.74 -16.34
CA GLY A 37 0.42 -9.38 -16.87
C GLY A 37 1.65 -8.49 -16.82
N ARG A 38 1.63 -7.43 -16.00
CA ARG A 38 2.72 -6.47 -15.86
C ARG A 38 3.75 -6.97 -14.86
N GLN A 39 5.02 -6.71 -15.15
CA GLN A 39 6.11 -6.97 -14.21
C GLN A 39 6.28 -5.78 -13.26
N LEU A 40 6.24 -6.04 -11.96
CA LEU A 40 6.35 -4.99 -10.93
C LEU A 40 7.60 -4.11 -11.10
N ALA A 41 8.74 -4.74 -11.38
CA ALA A 41 10.04 -4.07 -11.49
C ALA A 41 10.18 -3.15 -12.73
N THR A 42 9.28 -3.26 -13.71
CA THR A 42 9.29 -2.43 -14.92
C THR A 42 8.03 -1.58 -15.07
N SER A 43 7.12 -1.64 -14.10
CA SER A 43 5.87 -0.87 -14.14
C SER A 43 6.12 0.56 -13.66
N TYR A 44 5.68 1.54 -14.43
CA TYR A 44 5.67 2.95 -14.04
C TYR A 44 4.39 3.28 -13.27
N VAL A 45 4.53 3.61 -11.98
CA VAL A 45 3.40 3.88 -11.08
C VAL A 45 3.42 5.35 -10.67
N VAL A 46 2.32 6.07 -10.89
CA VAL A 46 2.19 7.45 -10.42
C VAL A 46 1.38 7.50 -9.13
N VAL A 47 1.92 8.14 -8.08
CA VAL A 47 1.22 8.41 -6.82
C VAL A 47 0.81 9.87 -6.80
N ALA A 48 -0.50 10.12 -6.95
CA ALA A 48 -1.08 11.44 -6.83
C ALA A 48 -1.45 11.73 -5.37
N GLY A 49 -0.96 12.85 -4.83
CA GLY A 49 -1.20 13.23 -3.44
C GLY A 49 -0.33 12.49 -2.41
N ALA A 50 0.88 12.06 -2.80
CA ALA A 50 1.78 11.28 -1.94
C ALA A 50 2.09 11.93 -0.58
N ASP A 51 1.99 13.27 -0.48
CA ASP A 51 2.18 13.99 0.79
C ASP A 51 1.20 13.56 1.89
N ALA A 52 0.03 13.02 1.53
CA ALA A 52 -0.97 12.52 2.47
C ALA A 52 -0.60 11.15 3.07
N MET A 53 0.29 10.38 2.43
CA MET A 53 0.70 9.04 2.87
C MET A 53 2.22 8.85 2.65
N PRO A 54 3.06 9.39 3.54
CA PRO A 54 4.53 9.40 3.34
C PRO A 54 5.17 8.01 3.29
N ASN A 55 4.54 6.99 3.87
CA ASN A 55 5.03 5.61 3.86
C ASN A 55 4.67 4.85 2.56
N LEU A 56 3.80 5.38 1.72
CA LEU A 56 3.31 4.67 0.53
C LEU A 56 4.43 4.43 -0.50
N CYS A 57 5.17 5.45 -0.90
CA CYS A 57 6.27 5.25 -1.87
C CYS A 57 7.37 4.31 -1.35
N PRO A 58 7.87 4.45 -0.10
CA PRO A 58 8.78 3.45 0.48
C PRO A 58 8.23 2.03 0.47
N LEU A 59 6.93 1.86 0.78
CA LEU A 59 6.27 0.56 0.76
C LEU A 59 6.17 -0.04 -0.63
N LEU A 60 5.80 0.76 -1.64
CA LEU A 60 5.78 0.34 -3.04
C LEU A 60 7.16 -0.12 -3.51
N MET A 61 8.22 0.59 -3.12
CA MET A 61 9.60 0.20 -3.41
C MET A 61 9.98 -1.12 -2.73
N ALA A 62 9.66 -1.27 -1.45
CA ALA A 62 9.89 -2.51 -0.71
C ALA A 62 9.11 -3.70 -1.31
N ALA A 63 7.94 -3.44 -1.87
CA ALA A 63 7.11 -4.42 -2.57
C ALA A 63 7.57 -4.72 -4.02
N GLY A 64 8.62 -4.05 -4.51
CA GLY A 64 9.26 -4.36 -5.79
C GLY A 64 8.93 -3.42 -6.96
N ILE A 65 8.17 -2.34 -6.74
CA ILE A 65 7.98 -1.29 -7.74
C ILE A 65 9.24 -0.43 -7.81
N ARG A 66 9.80 -0.27 -9.01
CA ARG A 66 11.08 0.46 -9.20
C ARG A 66 10.93 1.84 -9.81
N ASP A 67 9.85 2.09 -10.54
CA ASP A 67 9.62 3.37 -11.22
C ASP A 67 8.35 4.02 -10.66
N ILE A 68 8.56 5.06 -9.85
CA ILE A 68 7.49 5.75 -9.12
C ILE A 68 7.54 7.24 -9.45
N GLY A 69 6.49 7.73 -10.10
CA GLY A 69 6.23 9.16 -10.28
C GLY A 69 5.45 9.70 -9.08
N ILE A 70 5.83 10.87 -8.57
CA ILE A 70 5.08 11.56 -7.51
C ILE A 70 4.45 12.81 -8.12
N TRP A 71 3.15 12.96 -7.92
CA TRP A 71 2.43 14.16 -8.33
C TRP A 71 1.78 14.83 -7.12
N LYS A 72 2.00 16.14 -6.95
CA LYS A 72 1.41 16.93 -5.87
C LYS A 72 0.41 17.92 -6.43
N GLN A 73 -0.58 18.29 -5.61
CA GLN A 73 -1.58 19.29 -5.99
C GLN A 73 -0.94 20.65 -6.32
N ALA A 74 0.20 20.98 -5.70
CA ALA A 74 0.98 22.17 -6.01
C ALA A 74 1.56 22.17 -7.44
N ASP A 75 1.81 20.99 -8.01
CA ASP A 75 2.36 20.84 -9.36
C ASP A 75 1.30 21.07 -10.45
N ALA A 76 0.02 21.07 -10.08
CA ALA A 76 -1.11 21.12 -11.02
C ALA A 76 -1.10 22.32 -11.96
N ALA A 77 -0.52 23.44 -11.53
CA ALA A 77 -0.41 24.66 -12.34
C ALA A 77 0.61 24.54 -13.49
N VAL A 78 1.59 23.65 -13.36
CA VAL A 78 2.70 23.47 -14.31
C VAL A 78 2.56 22.15 -15.07
N LEU A 79 2.14 21.10 -14.37
CA LEU A 79 1.94 19.75 -14.91
C LEU A 79 0.60 19.22 -14.40
N PRO A 80 -0.50 19.35 -15.17
CA PRO A 80 -1.78 18.77 -14.82
C PRO A 80 -1.67 17.25 -14.65
N LEU A 81 -2.44 16.67 -13.71
CA LEU A 81 -2.37 15.23 -13.45
C LEU A 81 -2.59 14.38 -14.70
N ALA A 82 -3.51 14.77 -15.58
CA ALA A 82 -3.79 14.06 -16.83
C ALA A 82 -2.53 13.91 -17.72
N GLN A 83 -1.60 14.87 -17.66
CA GLN A 83 -0.32 14.77 -18.37
C GLN A 83 0.70 13.95 -17.56
N ALA A 84 0.72 14.10 -16.23
CA ALA A 84 1.64 13.37 -15.36
C ALA A 84 1.44 11.83 -15.39
N ILE A 85 0.21 11.38 -15.63
CA ILE A 85 -0.14 9.94 -15.71
C ILE A 85 0.01 9.36 -17.11
N GLN A 86 0.38 10.17 -18.11
CA GLN A 86 0.53 9.70 -19.48
C GLN A 86 1.68 8.68 -19.54
N GLY A 87 1.37 7.47 -20.02
CA GLY A 87 2.33 6.36 -20.07
C GLY A 87 2.53 5.61 -18.74
N ALA A 88 1.79 5.95 -17.68
CA ALA A 88 1.79 5.17 -16.45
C ALA A 88 1.08 3.83 -16.64
N ASP A 89 1.68 2.74 -16.15
CA ASP A 89 1.03 1.44 -16.08
C ASP A 89 -0.09 1.45 -15.03
N ALA A 90 0.10 2.22 -13.95
CA ALA A 90 -0.87 2.38 -12.89
C ALA A 90 -0.80 3.75 -12.20
N VAL A 91 -1.92 4.15 -11.60
CA VAL A 91 -2.02 5.36 -10.78
C VAL A 91 -2.64 5.01 -9.43
N ILE A 92 -2.01 5.47 -8.35
CA ILE A 92 -2.63 5.53 -7.03
C ILE A 92 -3.05 6.97 -6.77
N ASP A 93 -4.36 7.22 -6.68
CA ASP A 93 -4.88 8.53 -6.33
C ASP A 93 -5.25 8.57 -4.85
N VAL A 94 -4.35 9.11 -4.02
CA VAL A 94 -4.53 9.22 -2.56
C VAL A 94 -5.40 10.43 -2.20
N ARG A 95 -5.73 11.29 -3.17
CA ARG A 95 -6.55 12.47 -2.92
C ARG A 95 -7.98 12.00 -2.72
N ASP A 96 -8.48 12.11 -1.50
CA ASP A 96 -9.87 11.83 -1.16
C ASP A 96 -10.82 12.59 -2.11
N ARG A 97 -11.42 11.86 -3.04
CA ARG A 97 -12.45 12.38 -3.93
C ARG A 97 -13.45 11.28 -4.20
N ALA A 98 -14.66 11.52 -3.69
CA ALA A 98 -15.94 10.97 -4.14
C ALA A 98 -16.26 11.29 -5.63
N SER A 99 -15.25 11.49 -6.47
CA SER A 99 -15.33 11.96 -7.84
C SER A 99 -14.03 11.60 -8.57
N SER A 100 -13.73 10.31 -8.72
CA SER A 100 -12.78 9.88 -9.75
C SER A 100 -13.44 10.11 -11.11
N PRO A 101 -12.86 10.91 -12.02
CA PRO A 101 -13.39 11.06 -13.37
C PRO A 101 -13.02 9.80 -14.16
N HIS A 102 -13.83 8.75 -14.05
CA HIS A 102 -13.83 7.66 -15.01
C HIS A 102 -14.95 7.91 -16.01
N ASP A 103 -14.69 8.72 -17.03
CA ASP A 103 -15.19 8.44 -18.38
C ASP A 103 -14.47 9.32 -19.42
N SER A 104 -13.39 8.80 -20.01
CA SER A 104 -12.90 9.27 -21.31
C SER A 104 -11.83 8.32 -21.79
N GLY A 105 -12.16 7.55 -22.83
CA GLY A 105 -11.42 6.39 -23.29
C GLY A 105 -10.08 6.66 -23.98
N ILE A 106 -9.45 5.53 -24.31
CA ILE A 106 -8.37 5.33 -25.30
C ILE A 106 -7.12 6.20 -25.08
N ASP A 107 -6.50 6.12 -23.89
CA ASP A 107 -5.06 6.33 -23.57
C ASP A 107 -4.81 6.64 -22.08
N GLY A 108 -5.66 6.12 -21.17
CA GLY A 108 -5.47 6.26 -19.72
C GLY A 108 -4.63 5.13 -19.11
N PRO A 109 -4.14 5.30 -17.87
CA PRO A 109 -3.43 4.24 -17.15
C PRO A 109 -4.29 2.97 -17.06
N SER A 110 -3.65 1.81 -17.20
CA SER A 110 -4.36 0.53 -17.22
C SER A 110 -4.98 0.15 -15.87
N VAL A 111 -4.50 0.76 -14.78
CA VAL A 111 -4.92 0.49 -13.41
C VAL A 111 -5.04 1.80 -12.64
N VAL A 112 -6.19 2.03 -12.01
CA VAL A 112 -6.39 3.14 -11.07
C VAL A 112 -6.80 2.55 -9.73
N VAL A 113 -6.06 2.89 -8.68
CA VAL A 113 -6.30 2.46 -7.30
C VAL A 113 -6.55 3.71 -6.46
N ALA A 114 -7.59 3.69 -5.63
CA ALA A 114 -7.96 4.83 -4.78
C ALA A 114 -8.36 4.32 -3.39
N PRO A 115 -8.16 5.11 -2.31
CA PRO A 115 -8.53 4.73 -0.95
C PRO A 115 -10.05 4.77 -0.70
N ASN A 116 -10.86 4.73 -1.75
CA ASN A 116 -12.31 4.89 -1.69
C ASN A 116 -13.02 3.60 -1.25
N ASP A 117 -12.34 2.46 -1.28
CA ASP A 117 -12.85 1.21 -0.69
C ASP A 117 -12.43 1.14 0.80
N PRO A 118 -13.38 1.23 1.75
CA PRO A 118 -13.08 1.10 3.18
C PRO A 118 -12.36 -0.21 3.52
N THR A 119 -12.55 -1.24 2.68
CA THR A 119 -11.94 -2.56 2.81
C THR A 119 -10.41 -2.49 2.82
N CYS A 120 -9.81 -1.54 2.09
CA CYS A 120 -8.35 -1.35 2.01
C CYS A 120 -7.71 -1.10 3.39
N SER A 121 -8.39 -0.35 4.25
CA SER A 121 -7.87 0.01 5.58
C SER A 121 -8.05 -1.08 6.64
N ILE A 122 -8.98 -2.02 6.45
CA ILE A 122 -9.39 -2.98 7.49
C ILE A 122 -8.84 -4.39 7.28
N VAL A 123 -8.55 -4.82 6.04
CA VAL A 123 -8.21 -6.23 5.75
C VAL A 123 -6.94 -6.73 6.42
N ALA A 124 -5.97 -5.85 6.67
CA ALA A 124 -4.72 -6.21 7.34
C ALA A 124 -4.80 -6.11 8.88
N VAL A 125 -5.72 -5.32 9.42
CA VAL A 125 -5.71 -4.90 10.83
C VAL A 125 -5.80 -6.06 11.80
N PRO A 126 -6.74 -7.02 11.68
CA PRO A 126 -6.87 -8.11 12.65
C PRO A 126 -5.61 -8.97 12.75
N GLY A 127 -5.02 -9.34 11.60
CA GLY A 127 -3.81 -10.16 11.58
C GLY A 127 -2.59 -9.41 12.09
N LEU A 128 -2.44 -8.15 11.69
CA LEU A 128 -1.34 -7.29 12.12
C LEU A 128 -1.37 -7.08 13.64
N LEU A 129 -2.54 -6.72 14.21
CA LEU A 129 -2.69 -6.55 15.66
C LEU A 129 -2.42 -7.85 16.43
N ARG A 130 -2.88 -9.00 15.92
CA ARG A 130 -2.62 -10.29 16.55
C ARG A 130 -1.13 -10.58 16.66
N ALA A 131 -0.38 -10.42 15.57
CA ALA A 131 1.07 -10.66 15.57
C ALA A 131 1.83 -9.70 16.48
N VAL A 132 1.37 -8.45 16.55
CA VAL A 132 1.97 -7.40 17.38
C VAL A 132 1.78 -7.67 18.88
N VAL A 133 0.61 -8.17 19.28
CA VAL A 133 0.33 -8.55 20.68
C VAL A 133 1.23 -9.70 21.15
N ASP A 134 1.55 -10.64 20.25
CA ASP A 134 2.37 -11.82 20.57
C ASP A 134 3.89 -11.54 20.51
N ALA A 135 4.30 -10.38 19.98
CA ALA A 135 5.71 -10.03 19.78
C ALA A 135 6.31 -9.30 20.98
N ALA A 136 7.56 -9.65 21.33
CA ALA A 136 8.34 -8.89 22.30
C ALA A 136 8.98 -7.67 21.61
N ASN A 137 8.58 -6.45 22.00
CA ASN A 137 9.07 -5.18 21.45
C ASN A 137 8.95 -5.06 19.90
N PRO A 138 7.74 -5.20 19.34
CA PRO A 138 7.53 -5.15 17.89
C PRO A 138 7.95 -3.80 17.31
N ARG A 139 8.78 -3.83 16.26
CA ARG A 139 9.14 -2.65 15.47
C ARG A 139 8.34 -2.68 14.17
N MET A 140 7.47 -1.70 14.01
CA MET A 140 6.72 -1.53 12.77
C MET A 140 7.55 -0.74 11.78
N ASP A 141 7.88 -1.36 10.66
CA ASP A 141 8.59 -0.74 9.54
C ASP A 141 7.97 -1.13 8.19
N VAL A 142 8.57 -0.60 7.13
CA VAL A 142 8.13 -0.81 5.75
C VAL A 142 8.24 -2.29 5.34
N GLY A 143 9.18 -3.05 5.92
CA GLY A 143 9.31 -4.49 5.66
C GLY A 143 8.14 -5.28 6.24
N VAL A 144 7.72 -4.96 7.46
CA VAL A 144 6.52 -5.53 8.08
C VAL A 144 5.26 -5.21 7.27
N TYR A 145 5.11 -3.95 6.85
CA TYR A 145 3.99 -3.53 6.00
C TYR A 145 4.00 -4.23 4.64
N GLY A 146 5.19 -4.41 4.03
CA GLY A 146 5.36 -5.14 2.78
C GLY A 146 4.96 -6.60 2.90
N ALA A 147 5.36 -7.28 3.98
CA ALA A 147 4.96 -8.65 4.26
C ALA A 147 3.43 -8.80 4.41
N CYS A 148 2.78 -7.84 5.07
CA CYS A 148 1.32 -7.79 5.14
C CYS A 148 0.70 -7.63 3.75
N ALA A 149 1.19 -6.69 2.93
CA ALA A 149 0.68 -6.46 1.59
C ALA A 149 0.81 -7.72 0.71
N HIS A 150 1.95 -8.41 0.76
CA HIS A 150 2.12 -9.69 0.05
C HIS A 150 1.17 -10.78 0.55
N ALA A 151 0.93 -10.88 1.86
CA ALA A 151 -0.04 -11.84 2.39
C ALA A 151 -1.45 -11.57 1.85
N LEU A 152 -1.86 -10.30 1.75
CA LEU A 152 -3.12 -9.93 1.11
C LEU A 152 -3.17 -10.34 -0.36
N VAL A 153 -2.12 -10.06 -1.14
CA VAL A 153 -2.02 -10.46 -2.56
C VAL A 153 -2.20 -11.98 -2.71
N MET A 154 -1.49 -12.77 -1.90
CA MET A 154 -1.55 -14.23 -1.98
C MET A 154 -2.91 -14.81 -1.57
N ALA A 155 -3.63 -14.13 -0.68
CA ALA A 155 -4.98 -14.52 -0.26
C ALA A 155 -6.07 -14.01 -1.20
N THR A 156 -5.74 -13.17 -2.19
CA THR A 156 -6.72 -12.50 -3.04
C THR A 156 -7.30 -13.45 -4.11
N PRO A 157 -8.62 -13.71 -4.12
CA PRO A 157 -9.27 -14.53 -5.15
C PRO A 157 -9.17 -13.88 -6.53
N ALA A 158 -9.12 -14.69 -7.59
CA ALA A 158 -8.89 -14.24 -8.98
C ALA A 158 -9.89 -13.20 -9.52
N ASP A 159 -11.09 -13.09 -8.93
CA ASP A 159 -12.16 -12.17 -9.31
C ASP A 159 -12.13 -10.83 -8.55
N ARG A 160 -11.22 -10.63 -7.59
CA ARG A 160 -11.21 -9.43 -6.70
C ARG A 160 -9.85 -8.78 -6.58
N CYS A 161 -9.73 -7.47 -6.41
CA CYS A 161 -8.42 -6.83 -6.23
C CYS A 161 -7.90 -6.91 -4.79
N LEU A 162 -8.78 -7.26 -3.83
CA LEU A 162 -8.45 -7.50 -2.42
C LEU A 162 -9.23 -8.71 -1.88
N PRO A 163 -8.71 -9.40 -0.84
CA PRO A 163 -9.42 -10.52 -0.22
C PRO A 163 -10.57 -10.00 0.65
N ALA A 164 -11.60 -10.83 0.85
CA ALA A 164 -12.60 -10.56 1.87
C ALA A 164 -12.02 -10.81 3.27
N PRO A 165 -12.40 -10.00 4.28
CA PRO A 165 -12.04 -10.29 5.66
C PRO A 165 -12.62 -11.63 6.13
N ASP A 166 -11.75 -12.56 6.53
CA ASP A 166 -12.12 -13.80 7.22
C ASP A 166 -11.00 -14.25 8.19
N LEU A 167 -11.23 -15.37 8.88
CA LEU A 167 -10.27 -15.92 9.83
C LEU A 167 -8.98 -16.43 9.14
N ALA A 168 -9.09 -17.01 7.95
CA ALA A 168 -7.94 -17.56 7.22
C ALA A 168 -7.01 -16.45 6.74
N LEU A 169 -7.58 -15.32 6.29
CA LEU A 169 -6.85 -14.10 5.97
C LEU A 169 -6.16 -13.55 7.22
N THR A 170 -6.89 -13.47 8.33
CA THR A 170 -6.36 -13.00 9.62
C THR A 170 -5.13 -13.82 10.04
N ASP A 171 -5.22 -15.16 9.95
CA ASP A 171 -4.11 -16.06 10.24
C ASP A 171 -2.92 -15.84 9.29
N SER A 172 -3.19 -15.70 7.99
CA SER A 172 -2.15 -15.49 6.97
C SER A 172 -1.39 -14.18 7.18
N VAL A 173 -2.12 -13.08 7.42
CA VAL A 173 -1.52 -11.76 7.71
C VAL A 173 -0.76 -11.80 9.04
N ALA A 174 -1.31 -12.42 10.08
CA ALA A 174 -0.62 -12.55 11.36
C ALA A 174 0.69 -13.34 11.23
N TRP A 175 0.68 -14.44 10.48
CA TRP A 175 1.88 -15.24 10.23
C TRP A 175 2.94 -14.42 9.49
N ALA A 176 2.57 -13.75 8.39
CA ALA A 176 3.51 -12.93 7.61
C ALA A 176 4.11 -11.79 8.45
N THR A 177 3.27 -11.11 9.23
CA THR A 177 3.67 -10.05 10.16
C THR A 177 4.66 -10.58 11.19
N ALA A 178 4.35 -11.71 11.83
CA ALA A 178 5.21 -12.31 12.85
C ALA A 178 6.56 -12.76 12.29
N GLN A 179 6.61 -13.20 11.03
CA GLN A 179 7.89 -13.53 10.39
C GLN A 179 8.70 -12.28 10.05
N ALA A 180 8.05 -11.22 9.56
CA ALA A 180 8.73 -9.96 9.28
C ALA A 180 9.28 -9.32 10.55
N LEU A 181 8.54 -9.34 11.65
CA LEU A 181 8.98 -8.82 12.96
C LEU A 181 10.22 -9.54 13.52
N LYS A 182 10.48 -10.79 13.11
CA LYS A 182 11.70 -11.54 13.49
C LYS A 182 12.91 -11.20 12.64
N HIS A 183 12.68 -10.69 11.43
CA HIS A 183 13.76 -10.25 10.55
C HIS A 183 14.06 -8.79 10.87
N ASP A 184 15.11 -8.55 11.65
CA ASP A 184 15.64 -7.20 11.82
C ASP A 184 16.41 -6.83 10.54
N PRO A 185 15.97 -5.85 9.72
CA PRO A 185 16.79 -5.32 8.64
C PRO A 185 17.84 -4.37 9.25
N GLY A 186 18.66 -4.92 10.13
CA GLY A 186 19.74 -4.24 10.84
C GLY A 186 21.08 -4.45 10.16
N THR A 187 21.19 -4.10 8.87
CA THR A 187 22.47 -3.84 8.18
C THR A 187 22.28 -2.81 7.07
#